data_AF-A0A9R0WPD1-F1
#
_entry.id   AF-A0A9R0WPD1-F1
#
_cell.length_a   1.000
_cell.length_b   1.000
_cell.length_c   1.000
_cell.angle_alpha   90.00
_cell.angle_beta   90.00
_cell.angle_gamma   90.00
#
_symmetry.space_group_name_H-M   'P 1'
#
loop_
_entity.id
_entity.type
_entity.pdbx_description
1 polymer ?
#
loop_
_entity_poly.entity_id
_entity_poly.type
_entity_poly.pdbx_seq_one_letter_code
_entity_poly.pdbx_strand_id
1 'polypeptide(L)'
;MGNASSMLTQYDIEEVQEHCSYLFSQQEIVSLYERFCQLDRSAKGFVAEDEFLSIPEYSTNPLSQRLLRMVDGLNFKEFVSFLSTFSARASLQQKIEFIFKVYDIDGKGKVSFKDLVEVLRDLTGSSMSEQQREAIINTSSE
;
A
#
# COMPACT_ATOMS: atom_id res chain seq x y z
N MET A 1 -2.94 3.11 -35.10
CA MET A 1 -3.15 4.57 -35.09
C MET A 1 -3.54 4.97 -33.68
N GLY A 2 -2.84 5.95 -33.08
CA GLY A 2 -3.17 6.55 -31.79
C GLY A 2 -2.43 6.00 -30.56
N ASN A 3 -1.10 5.98 -30.56
CA ASN A 3 -0.32 5.77 -29.32
C ASN A 3 0.13 7.15 -28.81
N ALA A 4 -0.77 7.87 -28.14
CA ALA A 4 -0.39 9.02 -27.33
C ALA A 4 0.25 8.45 -26.05
N SER A 5 1.53 8.11 -26.13
CA SER A 5 2.31 7.79 -24.93
C SER A 5 2.42 9.09 -24.13
N SER A 6 1.61 9.21 -23.09
CA SER A 6 1.73 10.25 -22.06
C SER A 6 3.07 10.06 -21.37
N MET A 7 4.16 10.54 -21.96
CA MET A 7 5.47 10.44 -21.34
C MET A 7 5.50 11.32 -20.10
N LEU A 8 5.98 10.77 -18.98
CA LEU A 8 6.33 11.55 -17.81
C LEU A 8 7.26 12.69 -18.21
N THR A 9 6.91 13.91 -17.83
CA THR A 9 7.80 15.05 -18.00
C THR A 9 8.89 15.03 -16.92
N GLN A 10 9.97 15.78 -17.15
CA GLN A 10 11.02 15.94 -16.15
C GLN A 10 10.46 16.52 -14.84
N TYR A 11 9.47 17.42 -14.93
CA TYR A 11 8.79 18.01 -13.79
C TYR A 11 8.04 16.94 -12.97
N ASP A 12 7.29 16.06 -13.63
CA ASP A 12 6.55 14.99 -12.94
C ASP A 12 7.49 14.04 -12.19
N ILE A 13 8.64 13.71 -12.81
CA ILE A 13 9.66 12.86 -12.21
C ILE A 13 10.22 13.52 -10.95
N GLU A 14 10.61 14.79 -11.04
CA GLU A 14 11.16 15.55 -9.91
C GLU A 14 10.15 15.70 -8.78
N GLU A 15 8.89 15.96 -9.10
CA GLU A 15 7.80 16.06 -8.13
C GLU A 15 7.58 14.73 -7.37
N VAL A 16 7.53 13.60 -8.10
CA VAL A 16 7.40 12.27 -7.47
C VAL A 16 8.64 11.95 -6.62
N GLN A 17 9.83 12.31 -7.10
CA GLN A 17 11.09 12.05 -6.41
C GLN A 17 11.15 12.83 -5.09
N GLU A 18 10.76 14.11 -5.09
CA GLU A 18 10.65 14.92 -3.86
C GLU A 18 9.61 14.33 -2.91
N HIS A 19 8.42 13.98 -3.43
CA HIS A 19 7.34 13.40 -2.63
C HIS A 19 7.75 12.09 -1.94
N CYS A 20 8.57 11.27 -2.61
CA CYS A 20 9.06 10.00 -2.08
C CYS A 20 10.41 10.13 -1.35
N SER A 21 10.80 11.34 -0.93
CA SER A 21 12.05 11.60 -0.20
C SER A 21 13.29 11.05 -0.90
N TYR A 22 13.32 11.11 -2.23
CA TYR A 22 14.43 10.64 -3.07
C TYR A 22 14.77 9.14 -2.88
N LEU A 23 13.82 8.32 -2.41
CA LEU A 23 13.99 6.88 -2.24
C LEU A 23 14.19 6.14 -3.57
N PHE A 24 13.66 6.70 -4.65
CA PHE A 24 13.81 6.19 -6.01
C PHE A 24 14.61 7.17 -6.87
N SER A 25 15.45 6.61 -7.73
CA SER A 25 16.11 7.32 -8.82
C SER A 25 15.11 7.63 -9.94
N GLN A 26 15.47 8.59 -10.80
CA GLN A 26 14.64 8.94 -11.96
C GLN A 26 14.36 7.73 -12.87
N GLN A 27 15.36 6.85 -13.06
CA GLN A 27 15.20 5.62 -13.85
C GLN A 27 14.22 4.63 -13.20
N GLU A 28 14.28 4.48 -11.87
CA GLU A 28 13.33 3.66 -11.11
C GLU A 28 11.91 4.24 -11.24
N ILE A 29 11.73 5.56 -11.16
CA ILE A 29 10.42 6.22 -11.34
C ILE A 29 9.85 5.99 -12.74
N VAL A 30 10.67 6.14 -13.79
CA VAL A 30 10.23 5.85 -15.17
C VAL A 30 9.83 4.38 -15.31
N SER A 31 10.61 3.45 -14.74
CA SER A 31 10.29 2.02 -14.77
C SER A 31 9.00 1.70 -14.00
N LEU A 32 8.74 2.40 -12.89
CA LEU A 32 7.49 2.28 -12.14
C LEU A 32 6.30 2.82 -12.92
N TYR A 33 6.49 3.87 -13.72
CA TYR A 33 5.44 4.41 -14.59
C TYR A 33 5.06 3.44 -15.70
N GLU A 34 6.04 2.81 -16.34
CA GLU A 34 5.78 1.76 -17.33
C GLU A 34 4.97 0.61 -16.73
N ARG A 35 5.30 0.19 -15.51
CA ARG A 35 4.50 -0.81 -14.77
C ARG A 35 3.11 -0.30 -14.42
N PHE A 36 2.98 0.94 -13.99
CA PHE A 36 1.69 1.57 -13.70
C PHE A 36 0.78 1.55 -14.92
N CYS A 37 1.28 1.92 -16.10
CA CYS A 37 0.52 1.85 -17.36
C CYS A 37 0.16 0.41 -17.77
N GLN A 38 0.98 -0.58 -17.42
CA GLN A 38 0.64 -2.00 -17.65
C GLN A 38 -0.45 -2.49 -16.70
N LEU A 39 -0.52 -1.93 -15.49
CA LEU A 39 -1.51 -2.27 -14.47
C LEU A 39 -2.85 -1.57 -14.71
N ASP A 40 -2.86 -0.27 -15.07
CA ASP A 40 -4.05 0.49 -15.48
C ASP A 40 -4.48 0.10 -16.89
N ARG A 41 -5.04 -1.11 -17.01
CA ARG A 41 -5.53 -1.66 -18.29
C ARG A 41 -6.68 -0.84 -18.84
N SER A 42 -7.40 -0.16 -17.96
CA SER A 42 -8.52 0.68 -18.31
C SER A 42 -8.14 2.09 -18.78
N ALA A 43 -6.84 2.45 -18.70
CA ALA A 43 -6.28 3.75 -19.05
C ALA A 43 -7.03 4.93 -18.41
N LYS A 44 -7.51 4.75 -17.18
CA LYS A 44 -8.26 5.77 -16.44
C LYS A 44 -7.37 6.76 -15.70
N GLY A 45 -6.06 6.51 -15.64
CA GLY A 45 -5.08 7.31 -14.90
C GLY A 45 -4.98 6.91 -13.42
N PHE A 46 -5.62 5.82 -13.02
CA PHE A 46 -5.52 5.24 -11.67
C PHE A 46 -5.58 3.72 -11.74
N VAL A 47 -4.89 3.05 -10.81
CA VAL A 47 -4.96 1.59 -10.67
C VAL A 47 -6.11 1.24 -9.73
N ALA A 48 -7.07 0.48 -10.23
CA ALA A 48 -8.20 -0.02 -9.45
C ALA A 48 -7.81 -1.22 -8.56
N GLU A 49 -8.66 -1.56 -7.59
CA GLU A 49 -8.43 -2.66 -6.64
C GLU A 49 -8.17 -4.00 -7.35
N ASP A 50 -8.96 -4.34 -8.36
CA ASP A 50 -8.85 -5.57 -9.13
C ASP A 50 -7.59 -5.63 -9.99
N GLU A 51 -7.15 -4.49 -10.51
CA GLU A 51 -5.88 -4.35 -11.24
C GLU A 51 -4.69 -4.53 -10.29
N PHE A 52 -4.75 -3.97 -9.09
CA PHE A 52 -3.70 -4.11 -8.08
C PHE A 52 -3.60 -5.55 -7.55
N LEU A 53 -4.73 -6.23 -7.33
CA LEU A 53 -4.79 -7.64 -6.93
C LEU A 53 -4.25 -8.59 -8.00
N SER A 54 -4.15 -8.14 -9.26
CA SER A 54 -3.53 -8.93 -10.32
C SER A 54 -2.02 -9.11 -10.15
N ILE A 55 -1.39 -8.34 -9.24
CA ILE A 55 0.01 -8.52 -8.85
C ILE A 55 0.12 -9.75 -7.94
N PRO A 56 0.78 -10.84 -8.38
CA PRO A 56 0.80 -12.11 -7.63
C PRO A 56 1.33 -11.96 -6.20
N GLU A 57 2.34 -11.11 -6.00
CA GLU A 57 2.96 -10.84 -4.71
C GLU A 57 2.00 -10.21 -3.71
N TYR A 58 1.00 -9.45 -4.17
CA TYR A 58 -0.03 -8.87 -3.31
C TYR A 58 -1.21 -9.81 -3.10
N SER A 59 -1.59 -10.61 -4.11
CA SER A 59 -2.72 -11.56 -3.99
C SER A 59 -2.57 -12.58 -2.87
N THR A 60 -1.33 -12.87 -2.46
CA THR A 60 -1.01 -13.85 -1.40
C THR A 60 -0.81 -13.21 -0.02
N ASN A 61 -0.77 -11.87 0.06
CA ASN A 61 -0.58 -11.16 1.32
C ASN A 61 -1.92 -11.13 2.10
N PRO A 62 -1.99 -11.66 3.33
CA PRO A 62 -3.24 -11.65 4.13
C PRO A 62 -3.71 -10.24 4.50
N LEU A 63 -2.83 -9.23 4.44
CA LEU A 63 -3.16 -7.83 4.64
C LEU A 63 -3.43 -7.09 3.32
N SER A 64 -3.43 -7.78 2.17
CA SER A 64 -3.68 -7.17 0.85
C SER A 64 -4.95 -6.35 0.82
N GLN A 65 -6.05 -6.91 1.31
CA GLN A 65 -7.35 -6.23 1.41
C GLN A 65 -7.28 -4.95 2.25
N ARG A 66 -6.43 -4.91 3.29
CA ARG A 66 -6.22 -3.70 4.09
C ARG A 66 -5.39 -2.67 3.35
N LEU A 67 -4.31 -3.13 2.72
CA LEU A 67 -3.47 -2.29 1.88
C LEU A 67 -4.28 -1.64 0.77
N LEU A 68 -5.20 -2.38 0.13
CA LEU A 68 -6.10 -1.88 -0.91
C LEU A 68 -7.09 -0.82 -0.42
N ARG A 69 -7.63 -0.97 0.80
CA ARG A 69 -8.53 0.04 1.38
C ARG A 69 -7.84 1.37 1.64
N MET A 70 -6.53 1.36 1.88
CA MET A 70 -5.74 2.59 2.04
C MET A 70 -5.51 3.33 0.70
N VAL A 71 -5.90 2.71 -0.40
CA VAL A 71 -5.30 2.88 -1.73
C VAL A 71 -6.38 3.13 -2.80
N ASP A 72 -7.65 3.31 -2.39
CA ASP A 72 -8.84 3.48 -3.27
C ASP A 72 -8.59 4.41 -4.46
N GLY A 73 -8.24 3.81 -5.60
CA GLY A 73 -7.81 4.49 -6.83
C GLY A 73 -6.47 5.21 -6.70
N LEU A 74 -5.35 4.50 -6.89
CA LEU A 74 -4.03 5.13 -6.90
C LEU A 74 -3.76 5.86 -8.20
N ASN A 75 -3.60 7.18 -8.14
CA ASN A 75 -2.87 7.86 -9.21
C ASN A 75 -1.39 7.48 -9.18
N PHE A 76 -0.63 7.82 -10.23
CA PHE A 76 0.77 7.42 -10.32
C PHE A 76 1.62 7.89 -9.13
N LYS A 77 1.42 9.11 -8.64
CA LYS A 77 2.18 9.65 -7.50
C LYS A 77 1.90 8.87 -6.22
N GLU A 78 0.63 8.56 -5.97
CA GLU A 78 0.21 7.75 -4.83
C GLU A 78 0.72 6.31 -4.94
N PHE A 79 0.75 5.74 -6.14
CA PHE A 79 1.32 4.42 -6.40
C PHE A 79 2.80 4.35 -6.05
N VAL A 80 3.60 5.33 -6.48
CA VAL A 80 5.03 5.36 -6.15
C VAL A 80 5.25 5.62 -4.65
N SER A 81 4.47 6.53 -4.05
CA SER A 81 4.50 6.80 -2.60
C SER A 81 4.16 5.56 -1.77
N PHE A 82 3.15 4.81 -2.20
CA PHE A 82 2.79 3.54 -1.59
C PHE A 82 3.92 2.52 -1.69
N LEU A 83 4.55 2.37 -2.86
CA LEU A 83 5.69 1.46 -3.04
C LEU A 83 6.95 1.92 -2.28
N SER A 84 7.11 3.22 -2.05
CA SER A 84 8.28 3.76 -1.34
C SER A 84 8.36 3.25 0.09
N THR A 85 7.23 2.97 0.74
CA THR A 85 7.19 2.44 2.12
C THR A 85 7.80 1.03 2.23
N PHE A 86 7.72 0.24 1.15
CA PHE A 86 8.31 -1.09 1.05
C PHE A 86 9.76 -1.08 0.56
N SER A 87 10.30 0.08 0.18
CA SER A 87 11.68 0.20 -0.26
C SER A 87 12.66 -0.22 0.84
N ALA A 88 13.69 -0.97 0.47
CA ALA A 88 14.80 -1.27 1.37
C ALA A 88 15.50 -0.01 1.88
N ARG A 89 15.43 1.10 1.11
CA ARG A 89 16.01 2.40 1.45
C ARG A 89 15.14 3.22 2.42
N ALA A 90 13.88 2.84 2.64
CA ALA A 90 13.01 3.54 3.57
C ALA A 90 13.51 3.42 5.01
N SER A 91 13.47 4.53 5.75
CA SER A 91 13.89 4.56 7.15
C SER A 91 12.96 3.71 8.03
N LEU A 92 13.48 3.29 9.19
CA LEU A 92 12.67 2.58 10.18
C LEU A 92 11.43 3.38 10.59
N GLN A 93 11.56 4.70 10.76
CA GLN A 93 10.46 5.58 11.11
C GLN A 93 9.34 5.55 10.06
N GLN A 94 9.68 5.68 8.77
CA GLN A 94 8.71 5.60 7.67
C GLN A 94 7.99 4.24 7.63
N LYS A 95 8.72 3.15 7.90
CA LYS A 95 8.15 1.80 7.98
C LYS A 95 7.18 1.66 9.16
N ILE A 96 7.56 2.18 10.33
CA ILE A 96 6.69 2.17 11.51
C ILE A 96 5.41 2.97 11.25
N GLU A 97 5.53 4.19 10.71
CA GLU A 97 4.38 5.03 10.38
C GLU A 97 3.43 4.33 9.39
N PHE A 98 3.98 3.69 8.37
CA PHE A 98 3.19 2.93 7.42
C PHE A 98 2.47 1.75 8.06
N ILE A 99 3.20 0.90 8.81
CA ILE A 99 2.60 -0.25 9.51
C ILE A 99 1.50 0.23 10.46
N PHE A 100 1.72 1.33 11.17
CA PHE A 100 0.72 1.90 12.07
C PHE A 100 -0.55 2.29 11.32
N LYS A 101 -0.43 2.92 10.14
CA LYS A 101 -1.59 3.23 9.29
C LYS A 101 -2.31 1.97 8.78
N VAL A 102 -1.59 0.88 8.51
CA VAL A 102 -2.22 -0.40 8.12
C VAL A 102 -3.03 -1.00 9.27
N TYR A 103 -2.60 -0.79 10.51
CA TYR A 103 -3.27 -1.27 11.70
C TYR A 103 -4.41 -0.35 12.15
N ASP A 104 -4.27 0.97 12.04
CA ASP A 104 -5.28 1.96 12.41
C ASP A 104 -6.42 2.05 11.40
N ILE A 105 -7.41 1.16 11.53
CA ILE A 105 -8.50 0.98 10.56
C ILE A 105 -9.43 2.19 10.53
N ASP A 106 -9.66 2.81 11.70
CA ASP A 106 -10.57 3.93 11.83
C ASP A 106 -9.90 5.30 11.64
N GLY A 107 -8.59 5.31 11.42
CA GLY A 107 -7.80 6.49 11.04
C GLY A 107 -7.70 7.53 12.15
N LYS A 108 -7.85 7.13 13.42
CA LYS A 108 -7.82 8.07 14.56
C LYS A 108 -6.41 8.42 15.02
N GLY A 109 -5.39 7.93 14.33
CA GLY A 109 -3.98 8.07 14.71
C GLY A 109 -3.62 7.20 15.91
N LYS A 110 -4.44 6.20 16.25
CA LYS A 110 -4.20 5.28 17.36
C LYS A 110 -4.76 3.89 17.02
N VAL A 111 -3.95 2.86 17.19
CA VAL A 111 -4.40 1.47 17.07
C VAL A 111 -5.21 1.09 18.32
N SER A 112 -6.51 0.88 18.14
CA SER A 112 -7.43 0.47 19.19
C SER A 112 -7.46 -1.06 19.38
N PHE A 113 -8.07 -1.52 20.47
CA PHE A 113 -8.31 -2.94 20.69
C PHE A 113 -9.10 -3.58 19.54
N LYS A 114 -10.13 -2.85 19.04
CA LYS A 114 -10.94 -3.31 17.91
C LYS A 114 -10.08 -3.51 16.66
N ASP A 115 -9.17 -2.57 16.39
CA ASP A 115 -8.27 -2.66 15.24
C ASP A 115 -7.38 -3.89 15.30
N LEU A 116 -6.82 -4.19 16.48
CA LEU A 116 -6.01 -5.40 16.70
C LEU A 116 -6.83 -6.68 16.49
N VAL A 117 -8.06 -6.74 17.01
CA VAL A 117 -8.94 -7.91 16.82
C VAL A 117 -9.22 -8.12 15.33
N GLU A 118 -9.51 -7.06 14.59
CA GLU A 118 -9.79 -7.14 13.16
C GLU A 118 -8.54 -7.53 12.35
N VAL A 119 -7.36 -7.00 12.67
CA VAL A 119 -6.11 -7.40 12.02
C VAL A 119 -5.80 -8.88 12.30
N LEU A 120 -5.93 -9.32 13.55
CA LEU A 120 -5.76 -10.74 13.90
C LEU A 120 -6.77 -11.63 13.19
N ARG A 121 -8.01 -11.15 12.99
CA ARG A 121 -9.01 -11.87 12.21
C ARG A 121 -8.56 -12.09 10.79
N ASP A 122 -8.00 -11.07 10.14
CA ASP A 122 -7.55 -11.18 8.76
C ASP A 122 -6.31 -12.07 8.62
N LEU A 123 -5.42 -12.08 9.62
CA LEU A 123 -4.23 -12.95 9.64
C LEU A 123 -4.56 -14.42 9.94
N THR A 124 -5.55 -14.68 10.78
CA THR A 124 -5.85 -16.03 11.29
C THR A 124 -6.98 -16.72 10.53
N GLY A 125 -7.84 -15.97 9.84
CA GLY A 125 -8.99 -16.51 9.10
C GLY A 125 -9.86 -17.40 10.00
N SER A 126 -10.33 -18.54 9.49
CA SER A 126 -11.16 -19.46 10.26
C SER A 126 -10.39 -20.34 11.27
N SER A 127 -9.06 -20.21 11.38
CA SER A 127 -8.24 -21.07 12.26
C SER A 127 -8.37 -20.74 13.75
N MET A 128 -8.90 -19.55 14.08
CA MET A 128 -9.03 -19.08 15.46
C MET A 128 -10.40 -18.43 15.68
N SER A 129 -11.03 -18.73 16.82
CA SER A 129 -12.31 -18.12 17.19
C SER A 129 -12.13 -16.67 17.67
N GLU A 130 -13.21 -15.89 17.66
CA GLU A 130 -13.18 -14.50 18.17
C GLU A 130 -12.74 -14.46 19.65
N GLN A 131 -13.22 -15.39 20.47
CA GLN A 131 -12.86 -15.50 21.88
C GLN A 131 -11.35 -15.74 22.08
N GLN A 132 -10.73 -16.57 21.23
CA GLN A 132 -9.28 -16.80 21.28
C GLN A 132 -8.49 -15.56 20.88
N ARG A 133 -8.98 -14.79 19.90
CA ARG A 133 -8.33 -13.53 19.48
C ARG A 133 -8.38 -12.49 20.59
N GLU A 134 -9.55 -12.30 21.22
CA GLU A 134 -9.71 -11.37 22.33
C GLU A 134 -8.85 -11.75 23.53
N ALA A 135 -8.76 -13.05 23.84
CA ALA A 135 -7.91 -13.55 24.92
C ALA A 135 -6.44 -13.19 24.69
N ILE A 136 -5.90 -13.38 23.48
CA ILE A 136 -4.50 -13.06 23.17
C ILE A 136 -4.18 -11.58 23.37
N ILE A 137 -5.08 -10.69 22.93
CA ILE A 137 -4.87 -9.24 23.07
C ILE A 137 -4.97 -8.82 24.55
N ASN A 138 -5.94 -9.37 25.30
CA ASN A 138 -6.11 -9.06 26.72
C ASN A 138 -4.96 -9.59 27.58
N THR A 139 -4.42 -10.78 27.26
CA THR A 139 -3.29 -11.36 28.01
C THR A 139 -1.99 -10.56 27.82
N SER A 140 -1.90 -9.74 26.77
CA SER A 140 -0.74 -8.87 26.50
C SER A 140 -0.80 -7.52 27.24
N SER A 141 -1.84 -7.28 28.05
CA SER A 141 -2.06 -6.03 28.80
C SER A 141 -1.70 -6.12 30.29
N GLU A 142 -1.07 -7.22 30.73
CA GLU A 142 -0.45 -7.39 32.06
C GLU A 142 1.07 -7.22 31.98
#